data_AF-A0A3D1A1K7-F1
#
_entry.id   AF-A0A3D1A1K7-F1
#
_cell.length_a   1.000
_cell.length_b   1.000
_cell.length_c   1.000
_cell.angle_alpha   90.00
_cell.angle_beta   90.00
_cell.angle_gamma   90.00
#
_symmetry.space_group_name_H-M   'P 1'
#
loop_
_entity.id
_entity.type
_entity.pdbx_description
1 polymer ?
#
loop_
_entity_poly.entity_id
_entity_poly.type
_entity_poly.pdbx_seq_one_letter_code
_entity_poly.pdbx_strand_id
1 'polypeptide(L)'
;MARTLGDDSSAWCWGNLHQIYFSHRLSSEEPWRAMKAGPDPVSGSPTTLNMAMHMGPGPGRNKSGEIPCRVYHGPAFRLIVDLADPEHVHFVIAGGNGGAAGSQFATNQYAKWLAGDYLTISYNRDELDIHSTWKMEP
;
A
#
# COMPACT_ATOMS: atom_id res chain seq x y z
N MET A 1 -7.13 -4.80 24.89
CA MET A 1 -6.31 -5.89 24.30
C MET A 1 -7.06 -7.20 24.29
N ALA A 2 -7.31 -7.85 25.44
CA ALA A 2 -7.98 -9.17 25.48
C ALA A 2 -9.31 -9.25 24.71
N ARG A 3 -10.17 -8.23 24.84
CA ARG A 3 -11.43 -8.12 24.06
C ARG A 3 -11.26 -8.16 22.53
N THR A 4 -10.10 -7.80 22.00
CA THR A 4 -9.84 -7.73 20.55
C THR A 4 -8.90 -8.85 20.09
N LEU A 5 -7.90 -9.22 20.89
CA LEU A 5 -6.85 -10.18 20.52
C LEU A 5 -6.94 -11.53 21.26
N GLY A 6 -7.94 -11.73 22.11
CA GLY A 6 -8.08 -12.91 22.95
C GLY A 6 -7.29 -12.83 24.26
N ASP A 7 -7.58 -13.76 25.17
CA ASP A 7 -7.04 -13.73 26.54
C ASP A 7 -5.57 -14.18 26.62
N ASP A 8 -5.09 -14.96 25.63
CA ASP A 8 -3.69 -15.36 25.54
C ASP A 8 -2.82 -14.22 24.99
N SER A 9 -2.18 -13.50 25.91
CA SER A 9 -1.28 -12.39 25.55
C SER A 9 -0.02 -12.81 24.78
N SER A 10 0.39 -14.09 24.83
CA SER A 10 1.55 -14.57 24.08
C SER A 10 1.30 -14.64 22.57
N ALA A 11 0.04 -14.72 22.17
CA ALA A 11 -0.40 -14.74 20.78
C ALA A 11 -0.70 -13.34 20.20
N TRP A 12 -0.52 -12.27 20.99
CA TRP A 12 -0.85 -10.92 20.55
C TRP A 12 0.14 -10.40 19.51
N CYS A 13 -0.37 -10.13 18.30
CA CYS A 13 0.41 -9.55 17.21
C CYS A 13 -0.08 -8.13 16.89
N TRP A 14 0.85 -7.18 16.73
CA TRP A 14 0.51 -5.79 16.38
C TRP A 14 -0.27 -5.70 15.07
N GLY A 15 0.11 -6.49 14.05
CA GLY A 15 -0.58 -6.53 12.77
C GLY A 15 -2.05 -6.97 12.83
N ASN A 16 -2.50 -7.61 13.92
CA ASN A 16 -3.91 -7.95 14.12
C ASN A 16 -4.75 -6.72 14.51
N LEU A 17 -4.11 -5.66 15.04
CA LEU A 17 -4.75 -4.38 15.33
C LEU A 17 -4.49 -3.35 14.23
N HIS A 18 -3.25 -3.37 13.72
CA HIS A 18 -2.68 -2.34 12.89
C HIS A 18 -2.61 -2.80 11.45
N GLN A 19 -3.64 -2.42 10.70
CA GLN A 19 -3.85 -2.87 9.34
C GLN A 19 -4.01 -1.69 8.41
N ILE A 20 -3.40 -1.80 7.24
CA ILE A 20 -3.58 -0.83 6.17
C ILE A 20 -4.73 -1.24 5.28
N TYR A 21 -5.59 -0.28 4.95
CA TYR A 21 -6.69 -0.48 4.03
C TYR A 21 -6.88 0.75 3.16
N PHE A 22 -6.67 0.57 1.86
CA PHE A 22 -6.96 1.56 0.84
C PHE A 22 -8.31 1.27 0.20
N SER A 23 -9.12 2.31 0.07
CA SER A 23 -10.39 2.25 -0.65
C SER A 23 -10.58 3.56 -1.40
N HIS A 24 -11.03 3.47 -2.64
CA HIS A 24 -11.38 4.66 -3.40
C HIS A 24 -12.48 5.48 -2.70
N ARG A 25 -12.44 6.82 -2.84
CA ARG A 25 -13.44 7.72 -2.24
C ARG A 25 -14.87 7.43 -2.70
N LEU A 26 -15.00 6.97 -3.94
CA LEU A 26 -16.28 6.59 -4.56
C LEU A 26 -16.55 5.08 -4.47
N SER A 27 -15.97 4.35 -3.52
CA SER A 27 -16.11 2.88 -3.46
C SER A 27 -17.53 2.36 -3.23
N SER A 28 -18.51 3.24 -2.97
CA SER A 28 -19.95 2.89 -2.98
C SER A 28 -20.49 2.71 -4.40
N GLU A 29 -19.90 3.41 -5.37
CA GLU A 29 -20.35 3.50 -6.75
C GLU A 29 -19.53 2.59 -7.68
N GLU A 30 -20.17 2.07 -8.72
CA GLU A 30 -19.46 1.48 -9.84
C GLU A 30 -18.86 2.58 -10.74
N PRO A 31 -17.69 2.35 -11.38
CA PRO A 31 -16.85 1.14 -11.34
C PRO A 31 -15.87 1.08 -10.15
N TRP A 32 -15.90 2.05 -9.25
CA TRP A 32 -14.85 2.28 -8.24
C TRP A 32 -14.86 1.30 -7.06
N ARG A 33 -15.91 0.49 -6.94
CA ARG A 33 -16.08 -0.48 -5.86
C ARG A 33 -14.93 -1.49 -5.75
N ALA A 34 -14.33 -1.85 -6.88
CA ALA A 34 -13.21 -2.80 -6.97
C ALA A 34 -11.84 -2.17 -6.64
N MET A 35 -11.75 -0.83 -6.59
CA MET A 35 -10.48 -0.13 -6.38
C MET A 35 -10.15 -0.03 -4.88
N LYS A 36 -9.75 -1.17 -4.33
CA LYS A 36 -9.43 -1.40 -2.91
C LYS A 36 -8.16 -2.24 -2.78
N ALA A 37 -7.46 -2.08 -1.66
CA ALA A 37 -6.33 -2.92 -1.28
C ALA A 37 -6.27 -3.09 0.24
N GLY A 38 -6.02 -4.31 0.71
CA GLY A 38 -6.17 -4.70 2.11
C GLY A 38 -7.61 -5.00 2.53
N PRO A 39 -7.89 -5.12 3.84
CA PRO A 39 -6.98 -4.82 4.95
C PRO A 39 -5.86 -5.84 5.12
N ASP A 40 -4.62 -5.37 5.30
CA ASP A 40 -3.46 -6.23 5.56
C ASP A 40 -2.66 -5.78 6.79
N PRO A 41 -2.07 -6.72 7.56
CA PRO A 41 -1.24 -6.39 8.71
C PRO A 41 0.02 -5.61 8.29
N VAL A 42 0.33 -4.53 9.02
CA VAL A 42 1.55 -3.75 8.79
C VAL A 42 2.25 -3.41 10.10
N SER A 43 3.58 -3.39 10.06
CA SER A 43 4.42 -2.93 11.18
C SER A 43 4.50 -1.40 11.23
N GLY A 44 5.25 -0.89 12.21
CA GLY A 44 5.51 0.53 12.33
C GLY A 44 4.47 1.30 13.14
N SER A 45 4.69 2.61 13.22
CA SER A 45 3.89 3.59 13.96
C SER A 45 4.12 5.00 13.36
N PRO A 46 3.46 6.05 13.87
CA PRO A 46 3.73 7.44 13.46
C PRO A 46 5.19 7.90 13.69
N THR A 47 5.97 7.19 14.52
CA THR A 47 7.31 7.61 14.96
C THR A 47 8.42 6.63 14.55
N THR A 48 8.11 5.59 13.78
CA THR A 48 9.13 4.66 13.24
C THR A 48 9.52 5.02 11.81
N LEU A 49 10.69 4.53 11.35
CA LEU A 49 11.13 4.67 9.95
C LEU A 49 10.13 4.09 8.95
N ASN A 50 9.58 2.90 9.23
CA ASN A 50 8.43 2.37 8.50
C ASN A 50 7.16 3.09 8.97
N MET A 51 7.06 4.39 8.66
CA MET A 51 6.02 5.26 9.20
C MET A 51 4.64 4.76 8.77
N ALA A 52 3.80 4.51 9.76
CA ALA A 52 2.44 4.04 9.57
C ALA A 52 1.55 4.70 10.62
N MET A 53 0.98 5.83 10.23
CA MET A 53 0.07 6.59 11.07
C MET A 53 -1.31 5.97 11.01
N HIS A 54 -1.83 5.62 12.19
CA HIS A 54 -3.11 4.97 12.34
C HIS A 54 -4.09 5.82 13.13
N MET A 55 -5.36 5.52 12.92
CA MET A 55 -6.49 6.05 13.66
C MET A 55 -7.41 4.89 14.03
N GLY A 56 -8.37 5.17 14.90
CA GLY A 56 -9.38 4.21 15.28
C GLY A 56 -9.66 4.25 16.77
N PRO A 57 -10.64 3.46 17.23
CA PRO A 57 -11.05 3.46 18.63
C PRO A 57 -10.02 2.76 19.53
N GLY A 58 -9.02 2.11 18.95
CA GLY A 58 -8.04 1.28 19.66
C GLY A 58 -8.62 -0.07 20.11
N PRO A 59 -7.75 -0.94 20.65
CA PRO A 59 -8.14 -2.29 21.05
C PRO A 59 -9.17 -2.29 22.19
N GLY A 60 -10.25 -3.04 22.01
CA GLY A 60 -11.32 -3.26 22.98
C GLY A 60 -12.47 -2.27 22.90
N ARG A 61 -12.44 -1.35 21.92
CA ARG A 61 -13.46 -0.31 21.69
C ARG A 61 -14.02 -0.30 20.27
N ASN A 62 -13.50 -1.15 19.38
CA ASN A 62 -13.92 -1.25 17.99
C ASN A 62 -15.28 -1.93 17.85
N LYS A 63 -16.11 -1.44 16.92
CA LYS A 63 -17.33 -2.13 16.50
C LYS A 63 -17.00 -3.26 15.53
N SER A 64 -17.96 -4.15 15.30
CA SER A 64 -17.84 -5.21 14.29
C SER A 64 -17.52 -4.60 12.92
N GLY A 65 -16.45 -5.08 12.27
CA GLY A 65 -15.98 -4.59 10.98
C GLY A 65 -15.06 -3.35 11.04
N GLU A 66 -14.83 -2.75 12.20
CA GLU A 66 -13.84 -1.66 12.35
C GLU A 66 -12.45 -2.22 12.65
N ILE A 67 -11.44 -1.69 11.94
CA ILE A 67 -10.03 -1.96 12.22
C ILE A 67 -9.60 -1.09 13.42
N PRO A 68 -9.16 -1.68 14.54
CA PRO A 68 -8.86 -0.95 15.79
C PRO A 68 -7.83 0.18 15.61
N CYS A 69 -6.80 -0.08 14.81
CA CYS A 69 -5.71 0.82 14.49
C CYS A 69 -5.53 0.87 12.95
N ARG A 70 -6.54 1.38 12.23
CA ARG A 70 -6.48 1.49 10.77
C ARG A 70 -5.41 2.50 10.35
N VAL A 71 -4.44 2.04 9.58
CA VAL A 71 -3.44 2.92 8.95
C VAL A 71 -4.12 3.74 7.86
N TYR A 72 -3.94 5.05 7.91
CA TYR A 72 -4.50 5.99 6.94
C TYR A 72 -3.44 6.87 6.29
N HIS A 73 -2.21 6.89 6.82
CA HIS A 73 -1.12 7.67 6.28
C HIS A 73 0.20 6.93 6.47
N GLY A 74 1.03 6.94 5.43
CA GLY A 74 2.26 6.15 5.30
C GLY A 74 3.02 6.55 4.03
N PRO A 75 4.10 5.85 3.68
CA PRO A 75 4.90 6.20 2.50
C PRO A 75 4.10 6.02 1.21
N ALA A 76 3.89 7.11 0.48
CA ALA A 76 3.24 7.05 -0.83
C ALA A 76 4.06 6.19 -1.81
N PHE A 77 5.38 6.37 -1.81
CA PHE A 77 6.34 5.58 -2.57
C PHE A 77 7.64 5.37 -1.79
N ARG A 78 8.47 4.43 -2.24
CA ARG A 78 9.87 4.28 -1.83
C ARG A 78 10.75 4.30 -3.09
N LEU A 79 11.91 4.93 -2.97
CA LEU A 79 12.86 5.16 -4.08
C LEU A 79 14.28 4.90 -3.57
N ILE A 80 15.05 4.12 -4.31
CA ILE A 80 16.49 3.92 -4.07
C ILE A 80 17.20 4.15 -5.40
N VAL A 81 18.22 5.00 -5.37
CA VAL A 81 19.08 5.30 -6.52
C VAL A 81 20.51 4.98 -6.13
N ASP A 82 21.15 4.07 -6.87
CA ASP A 82 22.60 3.92 -6.81
C ASP A 82 23.24 5.00 -7.69
N LEU A 83 24.13 5.81 -7.12
CA LEU A 83 24.80 6.86 -7.88
C LEU A 83 25.90 6.32 -8.82
N ALA A 84 26.34 5.08 -8.62
CA ALA A 84 27.22 4.39 -9.56
C ALA A 84 26.45 3.82 -10.76
N ASP A 85 25.14 3.63 -10.65
CA ASP A 85 24.25 3.12 -11.69
C ASP A 85 22.87 3.84 -11.65
N PRO A 86 22.82 5.13 -12.04
CA PRO A 86 21.59 5.92 -11.94
C PRO A 86 20.53 5.54 -12.97
N GLU A 87 20.86 4.69 -13.96
CA GLU A 87 19.92 4.25 -14.99
C GLU A 87 18.99 3.13 -14.51
N HIS A 88 19.34 2.44 -13.41
CA HIS A 88 18.55 1.38 -12.78
C HIS A 88 18.08 1.79 -11.39
N VAL A 89 16.82 2.19 -11.29
CA VAL A 89 16.25 2.73 -10.06
C VAL A 89 15.29 1.73 -9.43
N HIS A 90 15.43 1.50 -8.12
CA HIS A 90 14.44 0.70 -7.39
C HIS A 90 13.31 1.59 -6.89
N PHE A 91 12.08 1.29 -7.32
CA PHE A 91 10.91 2.09 -7.02
C PHE A 91 9.71 1.21 -6.68
N VAL A 92 8.86 1.70 -5.78
CA VAL A 92 7.53 1.12 -5.56
C VAL A 92 6.57 2.20 -5.06
N ILE A 93 5.33 2.20 -5.53
CA ILE A 93 4.24 3.05 -5.04
C ILE A 93 3.16 2.21 -4.34
N ALA A 94 2.47 2.79 -3.36
CA ALA A 94 1.51 2.08 -2.50
C ALA A 94 0.36 1.39 -3.27
N GLY A 95 -0.10 1.95 -4.38
CA GLY A 95 -1.13 1.35 -5.24
C GLY A 95 -0.53 0.85 -6.54
N GLY A 96 -0.57 1.72 -7.55
CA GLY A 96 0.05 1.53 -8.84
C GLY A 96 -0.03 2.82 -9.66
N ASN A 97 0.43 2.78 -10.91
CA ASN A 97 0.51 3.96 -11.77
C ASN A 97 -0.81 4.28 -12.51
N GLY A 98 -1.86 3.48 -12.33
CA GLY A 98 -3.17 3.68 -12.94
C GLY A 98 -4.14 4.44 -12.03
N GLY A 99 -4.86 5.43 -12.57
CA GLY A 99 -5.91 6.15 -11.86
C GLY A 99 -7.35 5.70 -12.17
N ALA A 100 -7.53 4.87 -13.20
CA ALA A 100 -8.87 4.42 -13.64
C ALA A 100 -9.30 3.13 -12.93
N ALA A 101 -10.59 3.02 -12.58
CA ALA A 101 -11.14 1.87 -11.85
C ALA A 101 -10.88 0.50 -12.51
N GLY A 102 -10.94 0.44 -13.85
CA GLY A 102 -10.69 -0.78 -14.61
C GLY A 102 -9.23 -1.00 -15.00
N SER A 103 -8.31 -0.14 -14.55
CA SER A 103 -6.89 -0.27 -14.91
C SER A 103 -6.25 -1.41 -14.12
N GLN A 104 -5.64 -2.35 -14.84
CA GLN A 104 -4.77 -3.36 -14.21
C GLN A 104 -3.60 -2.74 -13.42
N PHE A 105 -3.27 -1.46 -13.67
CA PHE A 105 -2.20 -0.73 -12.99
C PHE A 105 -2.68 0.08 -11.79
N ALA A 106 -3.96 -0.01 -11.38
CA ALA A 106 -4.48 0.77 -10.26
C ALA A 106 -3.88 0.37 -8.91
N THR A 107 -3.65 -0.93 -8.71
CA THR A 107 -3.19 -1.51 -7.43
C THR A 107 -2.10 -2.58 -7.59
N ASN A 108 -1.52 -2.73 -8.79
CA ASN A 108 -0.60 -3.83 -9.10
C ASN A 108 0.73 -3.81 -8.33
N GLN A 109 1.14 -2.68 -7.75
CA GLN A 109 2.35 -2.58 -6.95
C GLN A 109 2.11 -2.78 -5.45
N TYR A 110 0.84 -2.78 -5.01
CA TYR A 110 0.47 -2.86 -3.60
C TYR A 110 1.12 -4.04 -2.88
N ALA A 111 1.12 -5.25 -3.47
CA ALA A 111 1.71 -6.43 -2.85
C ALA A 111 3.23 -6.26 -2.60
N LYS A 112 3.97 -5.69 -3.55
CA LYS A 112 5.40 -5.39 -3.39
C LYS A 112 5.61 -4.29 -2.36
N TRP A 113 4.83 -3.21 -2.43
CA TRP A 113 4.91 -2.11 -1.48
C TRP A 113 4.65 -2.58 -0.04
N LEU A 114 3.68 -3.48 0.14
CA LEU A 114 3.32 -4.07 1.44
C LEU A 114 4.44 -4.93 1.99
N ALA A 115 5.08 -5.74 1.14
CA ALA A 115 6.23 -6.57 1.50
C ALA A 115 7.52 -5.75 1.77
N GLY A 116 7.55 -4.47 1.37
CA GLY A 116 8.78 -3.68 1.38
C GLY A 116 9.71 -3.98 0.22
N ASP A 117 9.20 -4.65 -0.81
CA ASP A 117 9.91 -4.99 -2.04
C ASP A 117 9.80 -3.87 -3.08
N TYR A 118 10.65 -3.95 -4.11
CA TYR A 118 10.77 -2.95 -5.16
C TYR A 118 10.56 -3.55 -6.56
N LEU A 119 10.23 -2.67 -7.50
CA LEU A 119 10.42 -2.89 -8.93
C LEU A 119 11.72 -2.19 -9.34
N THR A 120 12.39 -2.71 -10.36
CA THR A 120 13.49 -1.99 -11.02
C THR A 120 12.94 -1.27 -12.23
N ILE A 121 13.15 0.04 -12.28
CA ILE A 121 12.90 0.90 -13.43
C ILE A 121 14.22 1.08 -14.15
N SER A 122 14.28 0.68 -15.42
CA SER A 122 15.37 1.04 -16.31
C SER A 122 15.02 2.29 -17.09
N TYR A 123 15.97 3.23 -17.16
CA TYR A 123 15.91 4.39 -18.05
C TYR A 123 16.54 4.11 -19.42
N ASN A 124 17.22 2.96 -19.58
CA ASN A 124 17.76 2.55 -20.86
C ASN A 124 16.64 1.95 -21.72
N ARG A 125 16.38 2.60 -22.87
CA ARG A 125 15.28 2.22 -23.76
C ARG A 125 15.43 0.81 -24.32
N ASP A 126 16.66 0.36 -24.55
CA ASP A 126 16.93 -0.92 -25.18
C ASP A 126 16.64 -2.12 -24.26
N GLU A 127 16.46 -1.86 -22.95
CA GLU A 127 16.13 -2.86 -21.94
C GLU A 127 14.62 -3.02 -21.72
N LEU A 128 13.80 -2.15 -22.32
CA LEU A 128 12.37 -2.11 -22.09
C LEU A 128 11.62 -3.03 -23.06
N ASP A 129 10.74 -3.88 -22.51
CA ASP A 129 9.70 -4.55 -23.28
C ASP A 129 8.53 -3.59 -23.53
N ILE A 130 8.49 -2.99 -24.73
CA ILE A 130 7.52 -1.97 -25.08
C ILE A 130 6.18 -2.63 -25.46
N HIS A 131 5.24 -2.62 -24.51
CA HIS A 131 3.90 -3.15 -24.75
C HIS A 131 3.03 -2.24 -25.65
N SER A 132 3.16 -0.91 -25.54
CA SER A 132 2.40 0.04 -26.34
C SER A 132 3.12 1.39 -26.46
N THR A 133 2.91 2.10 -27.57
CA THR A 133 3.41 3.47 -27.78
C THR A 133 2.25 4.36 -28.17
N TRP A 134 2.09 5.48 -27.46
CA TRP A 134 1.05 6.47 -27.71
C TRP A 134 1.71 7.77 -28.16
N LYS A 135 1.13 8.42 -29.17
CA LYS A 135 1.51 9.76 -29.61
C LYS A 135 0.26 10.62 -29.52
N MET A 136 0.37 11.74 -28.82
CA MET A 136 -0.69 12.76 -28.83
C MET A 136 -0.32 13.79 -29.88
N GLU A 137 -1.20 14.01 -30.84
CA GLU A 137 -1.09 15.15 -31.74
C GLU A 137 -1.57 16.42 -31.00
N PRO A 138 -0.98 17.59 -31.29
CA PRO A 138 -1.36 18.86 -30.67
C PRO A 138 -2.84 19.23 -30.83
#